data_AF-A0A928QFW4-F1
#
_entry.id   AF-A0A928QFW4-F1
#
_cell.length_a   1.000
_cell.length_b   1.000
_cell.length_c   1.000
_cell.angle_alpha   90.00
_cell.angle_beta   90.00
_cell.angle_gamma   90.00
#
_symmetry.space_group_name_H-M   'P 1'
#
loop_
_entity.id
_entity.type
_entity.pdbx_description
1 polymer ?
#
loop_
_entity_poly.entity_id
_entity_poly.type
_entity_poly.pdbx_seq_one_letter_code
_entity_poly.pdbx_strand_id
1 'polypeptide(L)'
;MFKRIMALAMALVLAFAMAGCSSDGIKEEGTPTELVQQINATGKYLERKMDPPKYGDENAIIALNRSTYIDYWHVDSTNYINRLNHLIKTNGKVLGDGSKRIVYADGYPDVILAFTTCGIYANWSSSQDLLEGISFDNVVMMGGYLNKVDALTALECGKYEQVERGDLKRQDLIDFTMELQKADGSFSYANMGEVSEIEVTASAVTGLILTEEKGDVERAANSGVEYLIANISENNKPVDIVKTVIALNTAGIDATDVEGKDLISYIMAYARDDGSFSFDKEAKKGNETDAAWALLALASQYRFENGMSSLYDLRDVLGGTHNQLSPQWMRYVRLMIGAMFFIGMFMLVLLIRAKFRIAKWRKEGVFDEAKQRKMTDEQIAAKRAAEAAAALEAEKAEESAEETKE
;
A
#
# COMPACT_ATOMS: atom_id res chain seq x y z
N MET A 1 -43.32 30.02 15.46
CA MET A 1 -41.94 30.51 15.58
C MET A 1 -40.91 29.36 15.59
N PHE A 2 -41.05 28.36 16.47
CA PHE A 2 -40.14 27.21 16.61
C PHE A 2 -39.94 26.35 15.33
N LYS A 3 -41.00 26.03 14.58
CA LYS A 3 -40.91 25.30 13.30
C LYS A 3 -40.15 26.06 12.20
N ARG A 4 -40.26 27.39 12.17
CA ARG A 4 -39.55 28.25 11.18
C ARG A 4 -38.07 28.38 11.51
N ILE A 5 -37.72 28.45 12.80
CA ILE A 5 -36.32 28.45 13.27
C ILE A 5 -35.67 27.09 13.01
N MET A 6 -36.41 25.98 13.19
CA MET A 6 -35.91 24.64 12.92
C MET A 6 -35.73 24.38 11.41
N ALA A 7 -36.64 24.88 10.57
CA ALA A 7 -36.48 24.84 9.12
C ALA A 7 -35.31 25.73 8.63
N LEU A 8 -35.12 26.91 9.23
CA LEU A 8 -33.95 27.76 8.93
C LEU A 8 -32.65 27.12 9.39
N ALA A 9 -32.61 26.49 10.56
CA ALA A 9 -31.42 25.78 11.04
C ALA A 9 -31.11 24.55 10.18
N MET A 10 -32.13 23.83 9.71
CA MET A 10 -31.96 22.68 8.82
C MET A 10 -31.56 23.10 7.40
N ALA A 11 -32.08 24.22 6.90
CA ALA A 11 -31.63 24.86 5.67
C ALA A 11 -30.22 25.45 5.80
N LEU A 12 -29.83 25.98 6.97
CA LEU A 12 -28.46 26.43 7.24
C LEU A 12 -27.49 25.26 7.35
N VAL A 13 -27.92 24.11 7.90
CA VAL A 13 -27.13 22.87 7.94
C VAL A 13 -26.98 22.26 6.54
N LEU A 14 -28.01 22.30 5.70
CA LEU A 14 -27.90 21.95 4.27
C LEU A 14 -27.05 22.97 3.48
N ALA A 15 -27.14 24.26 3.79
CA ALA A 15 -26.33 25.29 3.16
C ALA A 15 -24.87 25.27 3.64
N PHE A 16 -24.59 24.89 4.90
CA PHE A 16 -23.23 24.66 5.39
C PHE A 16 -22.66 23.31 4.94
N ALA A 17 -23.50 22.31 4.67
CA ALA A 17 -23.07 21.10 3.97
C ALA A 17 -22.70 21.40 2.50
N MET A 18 -23.25 22.46 1.90
CA MET A 18 -22.88 22.94 0.56
C MET A 18 -21.81 24.04 0.55
N ALA A 19 -21.65 24.82 1.64
CA ALA A 19 -20.69 25.92 1.76
C ALA A 19 -19.43 25.57 2.58
N GLY A 20 -19.40 24.40 3.23
CA GLY A 20 -18.19 23.77 3.75
C GLY A 20 -17.27 23.24 2.65
N CYS A 21 -17.73 23.26 1.39
CA CYS A 21 -16.89 23.26 0.19
C CYS A 21 -16.29 24.66 -0.04
N SER A 22 -15.50 25.17 0.90
CA SER A 22 -14.45 26.13 0.56
C SER A 22 -13.19 25.32 0.33
N SER A 23 -13.05 24.90 -0.93
CA SER A 23 -11.96 24.10 -1.48
C SER A 23 -10.69 24.93 -1.63
N ASP A 24 -9.98 25.16 -0.53
CA ASP A 24 -8.54 25.37 -0.62
C ASP A 24 -7.85 24.06 -0.25
N GLY A 25 -7.59 23.25 -1.27
CA GLY A 25 -6.48 22.29 -1.26
C GLY A 25 -6.77 20.80 -1.02
N ILE A 26 -8.02 20.32 -0.98
CA ILE A 26 -8.27 18.88 -1.08
C ILE A 26 -8.59 18.58 -2.54
N LYS A 27 -7.61 18.02 -3.27
CA LYS A 27 -7.85 17.38 -4.56
C LYS A 27 -8.98 16.36 -4.35
N GLU A 28 -10.12 16.58 -5.00
CA GLU A 28 -11.12 15.54 -5.20
C GLU A 28 -10.39 14.28 -5.69
N GLU A 29 -10.74 13.10 -5.16
CA GLU A 29 -10.34 11.83 -5.78
C GLU A 29 -10.93 11.83 -7.20
N GLY A 30 -10.13 12.28 -8.16
CA GLY A 30 -10.44 12.17 -9.57
C GLY A 30 -10.68 10.70 -9.93
N THR A 31 -11.33 10.48 -11.07
CA THR A 31 -11.37 9.15 -11.69
C THR A 31 -9.98 8.51 -11.64
N PRO A 32 -9.85 7.25 -11.17
CA PRO A 32 -8.56 6.58 -11.10
C PRO A 32 -7.84 6.69 -12.45
N THR A 33 -6.55 7.00 -12.44
CA THR A 33 -5.74 7.05 -13.67
C THR A 33 -5.82 5.71 -14.39
N GLU A 34 -5.58 5.71 -15.70
CA GLU A 34 -5.56 4.49 -16.52
C GLU A 34 -4.62 3.43 -15.93
N LEU A 35 -3.45 3.85 -15.43
CA LEU A 35 -2.51 3.02 -14.69
C LEU A 35 -3.16 2.31 -13.49
N VAL A 36 -3.84 3.05 -12.62
CA VAL A 36 -4.50 2.48 -11.43
C VAL A 36 -5.65 1.56 -11.82
N GLN A 37 -6.40 1.88 -12.88
CA GLN A 37 -7.46 0.99 -13.38
C GLN A 37 -6.88 -0.34 -13.87
N GLN A 38 -5.81 -0.28 -14.67
CA GLN A 38 -5.16 -1.47 -15.18
C GLN A 38 -4.53 -2.32 -14.07
N ILE A 39 -3.86 -1.69 -13.10
CA ILE A 39 -3.33 -2.37 -11.91
C ILE A 39 -4.44 -3.14 -11.19
N ASN A 40 -5.60 -2.52 -10.97
CA ASN A 40 -6.71 -3.18 -10.28
C ASN A 40 -7.31 -4.32 -11.10
N ALA A 41 -7.45 -4.15 -12.42
CA ALA A 41 -7.95 -5.19 -13.30
C ALA A 41 -7.02 -6.42 -13.32
N THR A 42 -5.70 -6.17 -13.46
CA THR A 42 -4.68 -7.22 -13.50
C THR A 42 -4.45 -7.86 -12.15
N GLY A 43 -4.47 -7.07 -11.08
CA GLY A 43 -4.40 -7.59 -9.71
C GLY A 43 -5.53 -8.59 -9.43
N LYS A 44 -6.76 -8.22 -9.80
CA LYS A 44 -7.93 -9.10 -9.69
C LYS A 44 -7.86 -10.33 -10.58
N TYR A 45 -7.26 -10.21 -11.76
CA TYR A 45 -7.01 -11.34 -12.64
C TYR A 45 -6.06 -12.35 -11.98
N LEU A 46 -4.89 -11.88 -11.50
CA LEU A 46 -3.86 -12.71 -10.90
C LEU A 46 -4.35 -13.36 -9.59
N GLU A 47 -4.94 -12.58 -8.68
CA GLU A 47 -5.51 -13.09 -7.42
C GLU A 47 -6.45 -14.28 -7.66
N ARG A 48 -7.40 -14.12 -8.61
CA ARG A 48 -8.33 -15.19 -8.98
C ARG A 48 -7.65 -16.41 -9.60
N LYS A 49 -6.58 -16.22 -10.36
CA LYS A 49 -5.91 -17.32 -11.09
C LYS A 49 -4.94 -18.11 -10.23
N MET A 50 -4.37 -17.46 -9.21
CA MET A 50 -3.43 -18.09 -8.31
C MET A 50 -4.12 -18.83 -7.17
N ASP A 51 -5.32 -18.42 -6.75
CA ASP A 51 -6.02 -18.91 -5.54
C ASP A 51 -5.92 -20.44 -5.30
N PRO A 52 -5.14 -20.88 -4.29
CA PRO A 52 -4.17 -20.13 -3.48
C PRO A 52 -2.75 -20.08 -4.09
N PRO A 53 -2.03 -18.94 -4.01
CA PRO A 53 -0.73 -18.78 -4.67
C PRO A 53 0.28 -19.86 -4.28
N LYS A 54 1.10 -20.26 -5.22
CA LYS A 54 2.06 -21.36 -5.09
C LYS A 54 3.46 -20.93 -5.49
N TYR A 55 4.40 -21.85 -5.34
CA TYR A 55 5.70 -21.72 -5.97
C TYR A 55 5.56 -21.50 -7.49
N GLY A 56 6.38 -20.62 -8.05
CA GLY A 56 6.36 -20.21 -9.46
C GLY A 56 5.55 -18.93 -9.68
N ASP A 57 4.84 -18.45 -8.65
CA ASP A 57 4.04 -17.24 -8.69
C ASP A 57 4.81 -16.02 -8.10
N GLU A 58 6.14 -16.13 -7.90
CA GLU A 58 6.98 -15.12 -7.24
C GLU A 58 6.76 -13.71 -7.82
N ASN A 59 6.86 -13.58 -9.14
CA ASN A 59 6.65 -12.31 -9.83
C ASN A 59 5.25 -11.75 -9.63
N ALA A 60 4.23 -12.60 -9.57
CA ALA A 60 2.86 -12.16 -9.32
C ALA A 60 2.68 -11.70 -7.86
N ILE A 61 3.25 -12.43 -6.90
CA ILE A 61 3.23 -12.04 -5.47
C ILE A 61 3.94 -10.71 -5.23
N ILE A 62 5.12 -10.53 -5.83
CA ILE A 62 5.87 -9.26 -5.78
C ILE A 62 5.00 -8.16 -6.39
N ALA A 63 4.49 -8.35 -7.61
CA ALA A 63 3.72 -7.34 -8.32
C ALA A 63 2.43 -6.94 -7.57
N LEU A 64 1.71 -7.89 -6.99
CA LEU A 64 0.48 -7.63 -6.22
C LEU A 64 0.76 -6.83 -4.94
N ASN A 65 1.78 -7.22 -4.17
CA ASN A 65 2.15 -6.50 -2.95
C ASN A 65 2.66 -5.09 -3.27
N ARG A 66 3.51 -4.96 -4.29
CA ARG A 66 4.17 -3.69 -4.62
C ARG A 66 3.28 -2.72 -5.39
N SER A 67 2.25 -3.22 -6.09
CA SER A 67 1.19 -2.39 -6.68
C SER A 67 0.16 -1.88 -5.67
N THR A 68 0.24 -2.29 -4.40
CA THR A 68 -0.74 -2.00 -3.34
C THR A 68 -2.14 -2.59 -3.57
N TYR A 69 -2.28 -3.48 -4.56
CA TYR A 69 -3.53 -4.23 -4.79
C TYR A 69 -3.81 -5.17 -3.60
N ILE A 70 -2.78 -5.87 -3.14
CA ILE A 70 -2.77 -6.53 -1.82
C ILE A 70 -1.70 -5.91 -0.92
N ASP A 71 -1.71 -6.30 0.35
CA ASP A 71 -0.62 -6.04 1.29
C ASP A 71 -0.04 -7.35 1.86
N TYR A 72 1.03 -7.23 2.65
CA TYR A 72 1.71 -8.40 3.21
C TYR A 72 0.89 -9.12 4.29
N TRP A 73 -0.20 -8.52 4.81
CA TRP A 73 -1.16 -9.18 5.71
C TRP A 73 -2.25 -9.95 4.97
N HIS A 74 -2.32 -9.79 3.64
CA HIS A 74 -3.32 -10.46 2.83
C HIS A 74 -3.24 -11.99 2.93
N VAL A 75 -4.38 -12.64 2.72
CA VAL A 75 -4.47 -14.12 2.79
C VAL A 75 -3.55 -14.78 1.77
N ASP A 76 -3.37 -14.17 0.61
CA ASP A 76 -2.48 -14.69 -0.44
C ASP A 76 -1.00 -14.62 -0.07
N SER A 77 -0.56 -13.50 0.53
CA SER A 77 0.78 -13.37 1.10
C SER A 77 1.01 -14.44 2.17
N THR A 78 0.03 -14.64 3.05
CA THR A 78 0.07 -15.70 4.08
C THR A 78 0.09 -17.11 3.47
N ASN A 79 -0.72 -17.37 2.44
CA ASN A 79 -0.81 -18.66 1.75
C ASN A 79 0.51 -18.99 1.04
N TYR A 80 1.10 -18.01 0.35
CA TYR A 80 2.40 -18.15 -0.29
C TYR A 80 3.49 -18.49 0.73
N ILE A 81 3.60 -17.71 1.82
CA ILE A 81 4.54 -17.98 2.92
C ILE A 81 4.36 -19.40 3.46
N ASN A 82 3.12 -19.80 3.76
CA ASN A 82 2.83 -21.12 4.33
C ASN A 82 3.23 -22.26 3.38
N ARG A 83 3.02 -22.09 2.07
CA ARG A 83 3.38 -23.10 1.07
C ARG A 83 4.87 -23.22 0.89
N LEU A 84 5.62 -22.11 0.82
CA LEU A 84 7.08 -22.19 0.74
C LEU A 84 7.67 -22.74 2.04
N ASN A 85 7.17 -22.33 3.22
CA ASN A 85 7.60 -22.90 4.50
C ASN A 85 7.32 -24.41 4.59
N HIS A 86 6.17 -24.87 4.09
CA HIS A 86 5.84 -26.29 4.01
C HIS A 86 6.80 -27.05 3.08
N LEU A 87 7.10 -26.47 1.92
CA LEU A 87 8.07 -26.99 0.95
C LEU A 87 9.48 -27.10 1.57
N ILE A 88 9.95 -26.05 2.25
CA ILE A 88 11.24 -26.03 2.97
C ILE A 88 11.28 -27.16 4.00
N LYS A 89 10.23 -27.30 4.82
CA LYS A 89 10.15 -28.35 5.85
C LYS A 89 10.11 -29.76 5.24
N THR A 90 9.43 -29.92 4.12
CA THR A 90 9.28 -31.23 3.45
C THR A 90 10.59 -31.66 2.79
N ASN A 91 11.31 -30.73 2.16
CA ASN A 91 12.52 -31.02 1.39
C ASN A 91 13.81 -30.79 2.20
N GLY A 92 13.72 -30.23 3.41
CA GLY A 92 14.85 -29.80 4.24
C GLY A 92 15.51 -28.50 3.78
N LYS A 93 15.29 -28.08 2.52
CA LYS A 93 15.80 -26.82 1.96
C LYS A 93 15.06 -26.40 0.68
N VAL A 94 15.09 -25.11 0.34
CA VAL A 94 14.60 -24.56 -0.95
C VAL A 94 15.42 -25.09 -2.14
N LEU A 95 16.73 -25.23 -1.95
CA LEU A 95 17.67 -25.67 -2.98
C LEU A 95 17.97 -27.17 -2.82
N GLY A 96 17.81 -27.98 -3.86
CA GLY A 96 17.88 -29.46 -3.75
C GLY A 96 19.15 -30.03 -3.10
N ASP A 97 19.09 -31.28 -2.62
CA ASP A 97 20.15 -32.00 -1.88
C ASP A 97 21.30 -32.55 -2.72
N GLY A 98 21.44 -32.09 -3.97
CA GLY A 98 22.45 -32.58 -4.90
C GLY A 98 22.18 -33.99 -5.44
N SER A 99 21.12 -34.70 -5.00
CA SER A 99 20.90 -36.10 -5.39
C SER A 99 19.70 -36.35 -6.32
N LYS A 100 18.77 -35.40 -6.49
CA LYS A 100 17.84 -35.27 -7.65
C LYS A 100 16.87 -34.09 -7.42
N ARG A 101 16.66 -33.27 -8.47
CA ARG A 101 15.78 -32.07 -8.52
C ARG A 101 16.17 -30.96 -7.53
N ILE A 102 17.10 -30.11 -7.96
CA ILE A 102 17.17 -28.74 -7.46
C ILE A 102 16.00 -28.02 -8.10
N VAL A 103 14.98 -27.71 -7.31
CA VAL A 103 13.67 -27.39 -7.87
C VAL A 103 13.61 -25.95 -8.43
N TYR A 104 14.44 -25.02 -7.92
CA TYR A 104 14.20 -23.57 -8.01
C TYR A 104 15.44 -22.68 -8.20
N ALA A 105 16.56 -23.23 -8.67
CA ALA A 105 17.80 -22.45 -8.72
C ALA A 105 17.87 -21.48 -9.91
N ASP A 106 16.92 -21.57 -10.84
CA ASP A 106 16.69 -20.68 -11.97
C ASP A 106 15.86 -19.42 -11.63
N GLY A 107 15.22 -19.37 -10.46
CA GLY A 107 14.45 -18.22 -9.96
C GLY A 107 14.67 -17.95 -8.47
N TYR A 108 15.83 -18.33 -7.94
CA TYR A 108 16.12 -18.21 -6.50
C TYR A 108 16.09 -16.76 -5.96
N PRO A 109 16.61 -15.75 -6.69
CA PRO A 109 16.46 -14.35 -6.30
C PRO A 109 15.00 -13.94 -6.14
N ASP A 110 14.11 -14.37 -7.04
CA ASP A 110 12.69 -14.03 -7.02
C ASP A 110 11.98 -14.61 -5.79
N VAL A 111 12.40 -15.79 -5.33
CA VAL A 111 11.88 -16.38 -4.07
C VAL A 111 12.21 -15.49 -2.88
N ILE A 112 13.44 -14.97 -2.81
CA ILE A 112 13.87 -14.06 -1.74
C ILE A 112 13.04 -12.77 -1.81
N LEU A 113 12.95 -12.15 -3.00
CA LEU A 113 12.17 -10.95 -3.22
C LEU A 113 10.69 -11.15 -2.82
N ALA A 114 10.05 -12.24 -3.27
CA ALA A 114 8.67 -12.54 -2.93
C ALA A 114 8.47 -12.75 -1.42
N PHE A 115 9.37 -13.47 -0.74
CA PHE A 115 9.34 -13.62 0.72
C PHE A 115 9.43 -12.29 1.44
N THR A 116 10.38 -11.46 1.02
CA THR A 116 10.60 -10.13 1.58
C THR A 116 9.40 -9.22 1.35
N THR A 117 8.78 -9.24 0.17
CA THR A 117 7.55 -8.46 -0.10
C THR A 117 6.37 -8.90 0.77
N CYS A 118 6.32 -10.18 1.15
CA CYS A 118 5.32 -10.70 2.08
C CYS A 118 5.64 -10.38 3.56
N GLY A 119 6.61 -9.50 3.85
CA GLY A 119 6.89 -9.06 5.22
C GLY A 119 7.75 -10.03 6.02
N ILE A 120 8.34 -11.04 5.39
CA ILE A 120 9.22 -12.00 6.06
C ILE A 120 10.68 -11.66 5.75
N TYR A 121 11.47 -11.54 6.81
CA TYR A 121 12.92 -11.50 6.70
C TYR A 121 13.41 -12.83 6.10
N ALA A 122 13.96 -12.79 4.89
CA ALA A 122 14.39 -13.99 4.16
C ALA A 122 15.46 -14.80 4.92
N ASN A 123 16.27 -14.14 5.75
CA ASN A 123 17.24 -14.78 6.64
C ASN A 123 16.62 -15.47 7.89
N TRP A 124 15.34 -15.21 8.19
CA TRP A 124 14.60 -15.78 9.33
C TRP A 124 13.37 -16.61 8.92
N SER A 125 13.34 -17.14 7.68
CA SER A 125 12.25 -18.02 7.24
C SER A 125 12.22 -19.34 8.01
N SER A 126 11.09 -20.07 8.03
CA SER A 126 10.82 -21.18 8.96
C SER A 126 11.88 -22.28 8.95
N SER A 127 12.93 -22.12 9.77
CA SER A 127 14.14 -22.94 9.90
C SER A 127 15.19 -22.88 8.78
N GLN A 128 15.13 -21.93 7.85
CA GLN A 128 16.19 -21.75 6.84
C GLN A 128 16.50 -20.26 6.63
N ASP A 129 17.80 -19.96 6.52
CA ASP A 129 18.26 -18.68 6.00
C ASP A 129 18.27 -18.76 4.46
N LEU A 130 17.35 -18.04 3.79
CA LEU A 130 17.28 -18.03 2.34
C LEU A 130 18.41 -17.21 1.69
N LEU A 131 19.15 -16.41 2.45
CA LEU A 131 20.34 -15.72 1.92
C LEU A 131 21.55 -16.63 1.88
N GLU A 132 21.55 -17.74 2.62
CA GLU A 132 22.61 -18.74 2.57
C GLU A 132 22.88 -19.20 1.14
N GLY A 133 21.84 -19.40 0.32
CA GLY A 133 22.01 -19.82 -1.07
C GLY A 133 22.70 -18.77 -1.95
N ILE A 134 22.52 -17.47 -1.67
CA ILE A 134 23.22 -16.40 -2.40
C ILE A 134 24.74 -16.47 -2.15
N SER A 135 25.17 -16.97 -0.99
CA SER A 135 26.59 -17.07 -0.65
C SER A 135 27.36 -18.16 -1.41
N PHE A 136 26.70 -18.95 -2.27
CA PHE A 136 27.33 -20.02 -3.04
C PHE A 136 27.27 -19.73 -4.55
N ASP A 137 28.43 -19.58 -5.20
CA ASP A 137 28.52 -19.25 -6.63
C ASP A 137 27.78 -20.28 -7.50
N ASN A 138 27.99 -21.56 -7.20
CA ASN A 138 27.35 -22.65 -7.94
C ASN A 138 25.82 -22.65 -7.84
N VAL A 139 25.24 -22.05 -6.78
CA VAL A 139 23.78 -21.93 -6.60
C VAL A 139 23.25 -20.79 -7.45
N VAL A 140 23.83 -19.60 -7.34
CA VAL A 140 23.37 -18.42 -8.10
C VAL A 140 23.66 -18.57 -9.60
N MET A 141 24.64 -19.39 -9.99
CA MET A 141 24.95 -19.71 -11.39
C MET A 141 24.01 -20.75 -12.02
N MET A 142 23.17 -21.45 -11.25
CA MET A 142 22.29 -22.48 -11.83
C MET A 142 21.24 -21.93 -12.79
N GLY A 143 20.72 -20.73 -12.52
CA GLY A 143 19.88 -19.97 -13.44
C GLY A 143 20.65 -19.22 -14.53
N GLY A 144 21.94 -19.51 -14.68
CA GLY A 144 22.85 -18.79 -15.57
C GLY A 144 23.27 -17.43 -15.01
N TYR A 145 23.98 -16.67 -15.84
CA TYR A 145 24.58 -15.40 -15.44
C TYR A 145 23.56 -14.34 -15.02
N LEU A 146 22.39 -14.30 -15.66
CA LEU A 146 21.34 -13.34 -15.30
C LEU A 146 20.83 -13.58 -13.86
N ASN A 147 20.67 -14.84 -13.45
CA ASN A 147 20.27 -15.18 -12.08
C ASN A 147 21.34 -14.77 -11.05
N LYS A 148 22.63 -14.82 -11.42
CA LYS A 148 23.71 -14.28 -10.58
C LYS A 148 23.67 -12.74 -10.49
N VAL A 149 23.34 -12.04 -11.59
CA VAL A 149 23.10 -10.59 -11.55
C VAL A 149 21.90 -10.27 -10.65
N ASP A 150 20.77 -10.97 -10.82
CA ASP A 150 19.55 -10.74 -10.04
C ASP A 150 19.73 -11.12 -8.55
N ALA A 151 20.70 -11.99 -8.21
CA ALA A 151 21.08 -12.26 -6.82
C ALA A 151 21.62 -11.02 -6.09
N LEU A 152 22.27 -10.08 -6.80
CA LEU A 152 22.66 -8.79 -6.22
C LEU A 152 21.43 -7.99 -5.79
N THR A 153 20.41 -7.90 -6.67
CA THR A 153 19.12 -7.27 -6.35
C THR A 153 18.45 -7.92 -5.14
N ALA A 154 18.41 -9.25 -5.08
CA ALA A 154 17.84 -9.97 -3.94
C ALA A 154 18.61 -9.74 -2.63
N LEU A 155 19.93 -9.63 -2.66
CA LEU A 155 20.73 -9.31 -1.48
C LEU A 155 20.48 -7.87 -0.99
N GLU A 156 20.39 -6.92 -1.93
CA GLU A 156 20.26 -5.50 -1.63
C GLU A 156 18.82 -5.07 -1.32
N CYS A 157 17.81 -5.84 -1.73
CA CYS A 157 16.39 -5.46 -1.59
C CYS A 157 15.99 -5.09 -0.16
N GLY A 158 16.55 -5.79 0.82
CA GLY A 158 16.31 -5.55 2.25
C GLY A 158 17.49 -4.93 2.99
N LYS A 159 18.57 -4.57 2.28
CA LYS A 159 19.89 -4.29 2.88
C LYS A 159 20.31 -5.36 3.88
N TYR A 160 20.16 -6.62 3.48
CA TYR A 160 20.44 -7.74 4.35
C TYR A 160 21.90 -7.76 4.78
N GLU A 161 22.18 -8.23 5.99
CA GLU A 161 23.54 -8.61 6.35
C GLU A 161 23.98 -9.78 5.47
N GLN A 162 25.23 -9.74 5.01
CA GLN A 162 25.75 -10.80 4.17
C GLN A 162 25.93 -12.08 4.98
N VAL A 163 25.47 -13.20 4.44
CA VAL A 163 25.73 -14.53 4.99
C VAL A 163 27.05 -15.05 4.40
N GLU A 164 28.07 -15.25 5.24
CA GLU A 164 29.39 -15.74 4.81
C GLU A 164 29.54 -17.25 5.01
N ARG A 165 28.64 -18.06 4.43
CA ARG A 165 28.70 -19.53 4.53
C ARG A 165 29.33 -20.22 3.33
N GLY A 166 29.24 -19.63 2.13
CA GLY A 166 29.84 -20.15 0.91
C GLY A 166 31.05 -19.36 0.42
N ASP A 167 31.32 -19.48 -0.89
CA ASP A 167 32.48 -18.92 -1.60
C ASP A 167 32.22 -17.55 -2.24
N LEU A 168 30.98 -17.06 -2.20
CA LEU A 168 30.57 -15.81 -2.82
C LEU A 168 30.22 -14.74 -1.77
N LYS A 169 30.81 -13.57 -1.92
CA LYS A 169 30.53 -12.38 -1.10
C LYS A 169 29.71 -11.34 -1.84
N ARG A 170 29.18 -10.36 -1.11
CA ARG A 170 28.51 -9.17 -1.68
C ARG A 170 29.40 -8.51 -2.73
N GLN A 171 30.66 -8.24 -2.38
CA GLN A 171 31.59 -7.60 -3.31
C GLN A 171 31.82 -8.44 -4.57
N ASP A 172 31.85 -9.78 -4.46
CA ASP A 172 32.03 -10.66 -5.61
C ASP A 172 30.82 -10.60 -6.58
N LEU A 173 29.60 -10.35 -6.07
CA LEU A 173 28.42 -10.12 -6.91
C LEU A 173 28.47 -8.76 -7.62
N ILE A 174 28.93 -7.72 -6.91
CA ILE A 174 29.12 -6.38 -7.46
C ILE A 174 30.20 -6.40 -8.54
N ASP A 175 31.37 -6.95 -8.23
CA ASP A 175 32.49 -7.08 -9.14
C ASP A 175 32.11 -7.91 -10.37
N PHE A 176 31.47 -9.07 -10.16
CA PHE A 176 30.94 -9.88 -11.26
C PHE A 176 29.99 -9.08 -12.16
N THR A 177 29.08 -8.29 -11.58
CA THR A 177 28.15 -7.46 -12.36
C THR A 177 28.89 -6.37 -13.13
N MET A 178 29.86 -5.69 -12.51
CA MET A 178 30.69 -4.67 -13.17
C MET A 178 31.56 -5.25 -14.29
N GLU A 179 32.06 -6.47 -14.15
CA GLU A 179 32.86 -7.16 -15.17
C GLU A 179 32.08 -7.43 -16.48
N LEU A 180 30.74 -7.46 -16.42
CA LEU A 180 29.89 -7.59 -17.60
C LEU A 180 29.79 -6.30 -18.42
N GLN A 181 30.24 -5.16 -17.87
CA GLN A 181 30.06 -3.86 -18.51
C GLN A 181 30.95 -3.72 -19.76
N LYS A 182 30.33 -3.29 -20.85
CA LYS A 182 30.96 -2.97 -22.13
C LYS A 182 31.22 -1.46 -22.24
N ALA A 183 32.05 -1.10 -23.21
CA ALA A 183 32.46 0.29 -23.45
C ALA A 183 31.31 1.23 -23.85
N ASP A 184 30.21 0.69 -24.39
CA ASP A 184 28.98 1.40 -24.73
C ASP A 184 28.00 1.53 -23.54
N GLY A 185 28.40 1.08 -22.35
CA GLY A 185 27.62 1.18 -21.11
C GLY A 185 26.70 0.00 -20.84
N SER A 186 26.45 -0.85 -21.83
CA SER A 186 25.64 -2.06 -21.64
C SER A 186 26.35 -3.13 -20.83
N PHE A 187 25.57 -4.06 -20.31
CA PHE A 187 26.06 -5.23 -19.59
C PHE A 187 25.70 -6.48 -20.39
N SER A 188 26.68 -7.35 -20.63
CA SER A 188 26.48 -8.58 -21.39
C SER A 188 27.57 -9.61 -21.10
N TYR A 189 27.30 -10.87 -21.43
CA TYR A 189 28.31 -11.93 -21.40
C TYR A 189 28.30 -12.72 -22.71
N ALA A 190 29.48 -13.18 -23.14
CA ALA A 190 29.60 -14.06 -24.30
C ALA A 190 28.93 -15.40 -23.97
N ASN A 191 27.81 -15.72 -24.64
CA ASN A 191 26.95 -16.92 -24.47
C ASN A 191 25.71 -16.77 -23.56
N MET A 192 25.11 -15.58 -23.45
CA MET A 192 23.82 -15.35 -22.77
C MET A 192 22.59 -16.04 -23.40
N GLY A 193 22.76 -16.83 -24.48
CA GLY A 193 21.67 -17.57 -25.11
C GLY A 193 20.58 -16.66 -25.69
N GLU A 194 19.37 -16.74 -25.15
CA GLU A 194 18.20 -15.96 -25.60
C GLU A 194 17.98 -14.64 -24.83
N VAL A 195 18.74 -14.41 -23.76
CA VAL A 195 18.67 -13.19 -22.94
C VAL A 195 19.25 -12.01 -23.72
N SER A 196 18.51 -10.91 -23.78
CA SER A 196 18.93 -9.73 -24.53
C SER A 196 19.96 -8.90 -23.74
N GLU A 197 20.78 -8.11 -24.45
CA GLU A 197 21.70 -7.16 -23.81
C GLU A 197 20.96 -6.08 -23.00
N ILE A 198 19.75 -5.69 -23.41
CA ILE A 198 18.89 -4.76 -22.67
C ILE A 198 18.41 -5.40 -21.36
N GLU A 199 18.00 -6.66 -21.38
CA GLU A 199 17.54 -7.38 -20.19
C GLU A 199 18.65 -7.48 -19.13
N VAL A 200 19.85 -7.88 -19.54
CA VAL A 200 21.02 -7.96 -18.64
C VAL A 200 21.38 -6.58 -18.11
N THR A 201 21.39 -5.56 -18.98
CA THR A 201 21.67 -4.16 -18.57
C THR A 201 20.67 -3.66 -17.55
N ALA A 202 19.37 -3.90 -17.76
CA ALA A 202 18.32 -3.47 -16.82
C ALA A 202 18.44 -4.16 -15.45
N SER A 203 18.70 -5.47 -15.43
CA SER A 203 18.96 -6.21 -14.19
C SER A 203 20.21 -5.70 -13.47
N ALA A 204 21.32 -5.49 -14.19
CA ALA A 204 22.57 -5.00 -13.63
C ALA A 204 22.41 -3.59 -13.04
N VAL A 205 21.79 -2.67 -13.79
CA VAL A 205 21.50 -1.31 -13.32
C VAL A 205 20.67 -1.33 -12.04
N THR A 206 19.62 -2.15 -12.01
CA THR A 206 18.75 -2.27 -10.82
C THR A 206 19.54 -2.71 -9.59
N GLY A 207 20.33 -3.78 -9.72
CA GLY A 207 21.15 -4.31 -8.63
C GLY A 207 22.21 -3.30 -8.16
N LEU A 208 22.96 -2.71 -9.10
CA LEU A 208 24.03 -1.75 -8.80
C LEU A 208 23.50 -0.48 -8.12
N ILE A 209 22.37 0.08 -8.58
CA ILE A 209 21.75 1.24 -7.91
C ILE A 209 21.35 0.90 -6.48
N LEU A 210 20.76 -0.28 -6.28
CA LEU A 210 20.33 -0.72 -4.95
C LEU A 210 21.50 -0.90 -3.99
N THR A 211 22.74 -1.12 -4.45
CA THR A 211 23.93 -1.14 -3.55
C THR A 211 24.15 0.19 -2.84
N GLU A 212 23.74 1.31 -3.47
CA GLU A 212 24.03 2.68 -3.04
C GLU A 212 25.53 3.00 -2.95
N GLU A 213 26.40 2.16 -3.52
CA GLU A 213 27.85 2.37 -3.55
C GLU A 213 28.23 3.51 -4.50
N LYS A 214 29.13 4.37 -4.03
CA LYS A 214 29.62 5.54 -4.78
C LYS A 214 30.86 5.20 -5.59
N GLY A 215 31.20 6.05 -6.56
CA GLY A 215 32.42 5.90 -7.34
C GLY A 215 32.21 5.07 -8.60
N ASP A 216 32.93 3.97 -8.75
CA ASP A 216 32.88 3.14 -9.97
C ASP A 216 31.51 2.47 -10.15
N VAL A 217 30.91 1.96 -9.08
CA VAL A 217 29.58 1.31 -9.10
C VAL A 217 28.50 2.28 -9.58
N GLU A 218 28.44 3.49 -9.00
CA GLU A 218 27.50 4.55 -9.42
C GLU A 218 27.72 4.98 -10.89
N ARG A 219 28.98 5.10 -11.34
CA ARG A 219 29.28 5.41 -12.74
C ARG A 219 28.84 4.30 -13.68
N ALA A 220 29.08 3.04 -13.31
CA ALA A 220 28.68 1.89 -14.10
C ALA A 220 27.15 1.83 -14.24
N ALA A 221 26.42 2.02 -13.14
CA ALA A 221 24.97 2.09 -13.15
C ALA A 221 24.44 3.23 -14.03
N ASN A 222 24.98 4.44 -13.91
CA ASN A 222 24.55 5.60 -14.71
C ASN A 222 24.82 5.38 -16.21
N SER A 223 25.98 4.81 -16.58
CA SER A 223 26.29 4.46 -17.97
C SER A 223 25.31 3.41 -18.52
N GLY A 224 24.91 2.43 -17.71
CA GLY A 224 23.87 1.46 -18.07
C GLY A 224 22.50 2.12 -18.27
N VAL A 225 22.13 3.09 -17.42
CA VAL A 225 20.91 3.89 -17.59
C VAL A 225 20.92 4.64 -18.93
N GLU A 226 22.02 5.32 -19.26
CA GLU A 226 22.18 6.02 -20.54
C GLU A 226 22.03 5.07 -21.73
N TYR A 227 22.63 3.87 -21.65
CA TYR A 227 22.46 2.84 -22.67
C TYR A 227 20.99 2.42 -22.82
N LEU A 228 20.27 2.17 -21.71
CA LEU A 228 18.87 1.74 -21.75
C LEU A 228 17.99 2.80 -22.42
N ILE A 229 18.14 4.08 -22.04
CA ILE A 229 17.38 5.20 -22.62
C ILE A 229 17.59 5.27 -24.15
N ALA A 230 18.85 5.17 -24.58
CA ALA A 230 19.21 5.25 -25.98
C ALA A 230 18.69 4.07 -26.82
N ASN A 231 18.69 2.85 -26.25
CA ASN A 231 18.48 1.62 -27.02
C ASN A 231 17.10 0.96 -26.84
N ILE A 232 16.31 1.35 -25.82
CA ILE A 232 14.96 0.81 -25.64
C ILE A 232 13.98 1.36 -26.69
N SER A 233 13.08 0.50 -27.18
CA SER A 233 12.04 0.82 -28.15
C SER A 233 10.81 -0.08 -27.99
N GLU A 234 9.72 0.25 -28.68
CA GLU A 234 8.48 -0.55 -28.69
C GLU A 234 8.65 -1.96 -29.30
N ASN A 235 9.70 -2.17 -30.09
CA ASN A 235 9.95 -3.44 -30.80
C ASN A 235 10.77 -4.43 -29.98
N ASN A 236 11.24 -4.02 -28.80
CA ASN A 236 11.97 -4.91 -27.89
C ASN A 236 11.04 -5.97 -27.31
N LYS A 237 11.61 -7.06 -26.78
CA LYS A 237 10.80 -8.09 -26.13
C LYS A 237 10.07 -7.44 -24.94
N PRO A 238 8.80 -7.78 -24.66
CA PRO A 238 8.08 -7.15 -23.57
C PRO A 238 8.77 -7.26 -22.21
N VAL A 239 9.49 -8.35 -21.94
CA VAL A 239 10.30 -8.52 -20.72
C VAL A 239 11.46 -7.51 -20.67
N ASP A 240 12.11 -7.19 -21.79
CA ASP A 240 13.14 -6.15 -21.88
C ASP A 240 12.55 -4.79 -21.46
N ILE A 241 11.35 -4.46 -21.95
CA ILE A 241 10.64 -3.22 -21.63
C ILE A 241 10.27 -3.19 -20.14
N VAL A 242 9.72 -4.29 -19.61
CA VAL A 242 9.37 -4.40 -18.18
C VAL A 242 10.59 -4.19 -17.28
N LYS A 243 11.70 -4.89 -17.54
CA LYS A 243 12.92 -4.71 -16.74
C LYS A 243 13.49 -3.30 -16.89
N THR A 244 13.43 -2.71 -18.09
CA THR A 244 13.86 -1.33 -18.32
C THR A 244 13.03 -0.33 -17.50
N VAL A 245 11.70 -0.47 -17.46
CA VAL A 245 10.82 0.34 -16.60
C VAL A 245 11.26 0.24 -15.13
N ILE A 246 11.56 -0.97 -14.65
CA ILE A 246 12.00 -1.19 -13.27
C ILE A 246 13.34 -0.49 -13.01
N ALA A 247 14.30 -0.64 -13.92
CA ALA A 247 15.63 -0.03 -13.80
C ALA A 247 15.56 1.50 -13.81
N LEU A 248 14.80 2.10 -14.75
CA LEU A 248 14.65 3.56 -14.87
C LEU A 248 13.95 4.15 -13.65
N ASN A 249 12.84 3.55 -13.20
CA ASN A 249 12.15 4.03 -12.00
C ASN A 249 13.01 3.88 -10.74
N THR A 250 13.83 2.82 -10.66
CA THR A 250 14.82 2.64 -9.59
C THR A 250 15.90 3.73 -9.64
N ALA A 251 16.29 4.18 -10.83
CA ALA A 251 17.20 5.31 -11.05
C ALA A 251 16.54 6.69 -10.83
N GLY A 252 15.24 6.74 -10.54
CA GLY A 252 14.50 7.99 -10.38
C GLY A 252 14.10 8.66 -11.69
N ILE A 253 13.99 7.91 -12.78
CA ILE A 253 13.59 8.38 -14.11
C ILE A 253 12.17 7.89 -14.41
N ASP A 254 11.32 8.79 -14.92
CA ASP A 254 9.94 8.49 -15.28
C ASP A 254 9.86 7.63 -16.55
N ALA A 255 9.31 6.42 -16.44
CA ALA A 255 9.18 5.53 -17.58
C ALA A 255 8.04 5.89 -18.56
N THR A 256 7.23 6.91 -18.26
CA THR A 256 6.19 7.42 -19.18
C THR A 256 6.72 8.44 -20.20
N ASP A 257 7.92 8.99 -19.97
CA ASP A 257 8.59 9.89 -20.91
C ASP A 257 10.11 9.66 -20.91
N VAL A 258 10.54 8.68 -21.70
CA VAL A 258 11.95 8.36 -21.94
C VAL A 258 12.34 8.87 -23.32
N GLU A 259 12.74 10.14 -23.39
CA GLU A 259 13.02 10.85 -24.65
C GLU A 259 11.83 10.79 -25.64
N GLY A 260 10.61 11.00 -25.14
CA GLY A 260 9.38 10.91 -25.92
C GLY A 260 8.84 9.50 -26.12
N LYS A 261 9.45 8.47 -25.51
CA LYS A 261 8.96 7.09 -25.50
C LYS A 261 8.20 6.82 -24.21
N ASP A 262 6.95 6.39 -24.31
CA ASP A 262 6.15 5.93 -23.17
C ASP A 262 6.24 4.41 -23.06
N LEU A 263 7.12 3.92 -22.18
CA LEU A 263 7.36 2.49 -22.00
C LEU A 263 6.17 1.80 -21.32
N ILE A 264 5.39 2.54 -20.52
CA ILE A 264 4.19 2.02 -19.86
C ILE A 264 3.09 1.78 -20.89
N SER A 265 2.91 2.71 -21.83
CA SER A 265 2.00 2.51 -22.97
C SER A 265 2.41 1.31 -23.84
N TYR A 266 3.71 1.07 -24.05
CA TYR A 266 4.17 -0.12 -24.78
C TYR A 266 3.77 -1.43 -24.10
N ILE A 267 3.79 -1.47 -22.76
CA ILE A 267 3.34 -2.63 -21.99
C ILE A 267 1.82 -2.74 -22.03
N MET A 268 1.09 -1.63 -21.80
CA MET A 268 -0.37 -1.59 -21.81
C MET A 268 -0.97 -2.04 -23.15
N ALA A 269 -0.24 -1.89 -24.26
CA ALA A 269 -0.65 -2.42 -25.57
C ALA A 269 -0.84 -3.95 -25.61
N TYR A 270 -0.35 -4.69 -24.62
CA TYR A 270 -0.54 -6.14 -24.47
C TYR A 270 -1.68 -6.53 -23.52
N ALA A 271 -2.36 -5.55 -22.91
CA ALA A 271 -3.48 -5.76 -22.00
C ALA A 271 -4.71 -6.32 -22.73
N ARG A 272 -5.53 -7.07 -22.00
CA ARG A 272 -6.81 -7.62 -22.45
C ARG A 272 -7.94 -7.08 -21.58
N ASP A 273 -9.15 -7.04 -22.13
CA ASP A 273 -10.35 -6.50 -21.47
C ASP A 273 -10.67 -7.15 -20.11
N ASP A 274 -10.22 -8.39 -19.87
CA ASP A 274 -10.45 -9.12 -18.62
C ASP A 274 -9.37 -8.88 -17.55
N GLY A 275 -8.44 -7.96 -17.80
CA GLY A 275 -7.30 -7.62 -16.94
C GLY A 275 -6.08 -8.52 -17.14
N SER A 276 -6.16 -9.55 -17.98
CA SER A 276 -5.00 -10.37 -18.34
C SER A 276 -4.06 -9.63 -19.32
N PHE A 277 -2.86 -10.17 -19.50
CA PHE A 277 -1.92 -9.74 -20.54
C PHE A 277 -1.52 -10.93 -21.40
N SER A 278 -1.17 -10.67 -22.67
CA SER A 278 -0.37 -11.62 -23.45
C SER A 278 0.66 -10.89 -24.27
N PHE A 279 1.93 -11.27 -24.11
CA PHE A 279 3.07 -10.77 -24.88
C PHE A 279 3.16 -11.33 -26.30
N ASP A 280 2.28 -12.27 -26.65
CA ASP A 280 1.95 -12.61 -28.03
C ASP A 280 0.69 -11.83 -28.46
N LYS A 281 0.85 -10.88 -29.38
CA LYS A 281 -0.27 -10.07 -29.88
C LYS A 281 -1.32 -10.93 -30.60
N GLU A 282 -0.92 -12.05 -31.20
CA GLU A 282 -1.82 -12.97 -31.92
C GLU A 282 -2.58 -13.90 -30.97
N ALA A 283 -2.15 -14.01 -29.71
CA ALA A 283 -2.85 -14.82 -28.73
C ALA A 283 -4.25 -14.26 -28.45
N LYS A 284 -5.26 -15.15 -28.43
CA LYS A 284 -6.65 -14.77 -28.18
C LYS A 284 -6.97 -14.51 -26.72
N LYS A 285 -6.11 -14.97 -25.80
CA LYS A 285 -6.31 -14.91 -24.35
C LYS A 285 -4.99 -14.52 -23.70
N GLY A 286 -5.08 -13.76 -22.62
CA GLY A 286 -3.94 -13.55 -21.74
C GLY A 286 -3.62 -14.76 -20.86
N ASN A 287 -2.46 -14.68 -20.21
CA ASN A 287 -1.96 -15.69 -19.29
C ASN A 287 -1.41 -15.03 -18.02
N GLU A 288 -1.19 -15.85 -17.00
CA GLU A 288 -0.75 -15.44 -15.67
C GLU A 288 0.69 -14.89 -15.68
N THR A 289 1.58 -15.50 -16.46
CA THR A 289 3.00 -15.12 -16.52
C THR A 289 3.17 -13.72 -17.11
N ASP A 290 2.56 -13.45 -18.26
CA ASP A 290 2.62 -12.13 -18.91
C ASP A 290 1.92 -11.07 -18.05
N ALA A 291 0.82 -11.44 -17.38
CA ALA A 291 0.13 -10.55 -16.44
C ALA A 291 0.99 -10.20 -15.23
N ALA A 292 1.76 -11.16 -14.69
CA ALA A 292 2.69 -10.92 -13.60
C ALA A 292 3.81 -9.96 -14.02
N TRP A 293 4.45 -10.22 -15.17
CA TRP A 293 5.49 -9.34 -15.72
C TRP A 293 4.97 -7.93 -16.00
N ALA A 294 3.81 -7.80 -16.66
CA ALA A 294 3.21 -6.51 -16.90
C ALA A 294 2.92 -5.77 -15.58
N LEU A 295 2.34 -6.46 -14.59
CA LEU A 295 2.03 -5.85 -13.30
C LEU A 295 3.29 -5.40 -12.53
N LEU A 296 4.45 -6.05 -12.68
CA LEU A 296 5.71 -5.58 -12.09
C LEU A 296 6.07 -4.18 -12.60
N ALA A 297 5.99 -3.94 -13.92
CA ALA A 297 6.26 -2.64 -14.50
C ALA A 297 5.23 -1.59 -14.09
N LEU A 298 3.94 -1.94 -14.12
CA LEU A 298 2.87 -1.03 -13.68
C LEU A 298 3.01 -0.66 -12.19
N ALA A 299 3.34 -1.64 -11.36
CA ALA A 299 3.64 -1.43 -9.93
C ALA A 299 4.84 -0.51 -9.77
N SER A 300 5.93 -0.72 -10.52
CA SER A 300 7.11 0.13 -10.49
C SER A 300 6.76 1.59 -10.81
N GLN A 301 5.99 1.82 -11.88
CA GLN A 301 5.56 3.17 -12.27
C GLN A 301 4.66 3.80 -11.21
N TYR A 302 3.68 3.05 -10.72
CA TYR A 302 2.78 3.55 -9.68
C TYR A 302 3.56 3.99 -8.44
N ARG A 303 4.57 3.22 -8.03
CA ARG A 303 5.44 3.57 -6.90
C ARG A 303 6.24 4.82 -7.18
N PHE A 304 6.81 4.94 -8.38
CA PHE A 304 7.54 6.13 -8.84
C PHE A 304 6.67 7.39 -8.79
N GLU A 305 5.47 7.37 -9.41
CA GLU A 305 4.52 8.49 -9.44
C GLU A 305 4.07 8.95 -8.05
N ASN A 306 4.09 8.04 -7.07
CA ASN A 306 3.66 8.30 -5.70
C ASN A 306 4.83 8.53 -4.73
N GLY A 307 6.07 8.60 -5.21
CA GLY A 307 7.25 8.82 -4.37
C GLY A 307 7.48 7.72 -3.32
N MET A 308 7.06 6.50 -3.62
CA MET A 308 7.30 5.32 -2.79
C MET A 308 8.71 4.77 -3.05
N SER A 309 9.19 3.83 -2.22
CA SER A 309 10.44 3.13 -2.52
C SER A 309 10.33 2.38 -3.86
N SER A 310 11.44 2.14 -4.56
CA SER A 310 11.42 1.43 -5.85
C SER A 310 10.84 0.02 -5.72
N LEU A 311 10.54 -0.64 -6.84
CA LEU A 311 9.88 -1.95 -6.84
C LEU A 311 10.59 -2.95 -5.92
N TYR A 312 11.92 -3.02 -6.00
CA TYR A 312 12.77 -3.95 -5.26
C TYR A 312 13.51 -3.35 -4.05
N ASP A 313 13.34 -2.05 -3.75
CA ASP A 313 13.74 -1.52 -2.44
C ASP A 313 12.65 -1.82 -1.41
N LEU A 314 12.86 -2.89 -0.63
CA LEU A 314 11.92 -3.47 0.33
C LEU A 314 12.25 -3.09 1.78
N ARG A 315 13.10 -2.07 1.98
CA ARG A 315 13.37 -1.53 3.33
C ARG A 315 12.11 -0.95 3.97
N ASP A 316 11.15 -0.46 3.17
CA ASP A 316 9.83 -0.01 3.64
C ASP A 316 9.00 -1.16 4.23
N VAL A 317 9.20 -2.38 3.74
CA VAL A 317 8.55 -3.59 4.25
C VAL A 317 9.24 -4.13 5.50
N LEU A 318 10.58 -4.20 5.50
CA LEU A 318 11.36 -4.77 6.62
C LEU A 318 11.56 -3.81 7.79
N GLY A 319 11.84 -2.54 7.51
CA GLY A 319 12.30 -1.54 8.48
C GLY A 319 11.21 -0.94 9.37
N GLY A 320 9.98 -1.45 9.33
CA GLY A 320 8.94 -1.09 10.30
C GLY A 320 8.68 0.42 10.41
N THR A 321 8.62 1.14 9.31
CA THR A 321 8.09 2.52 9.28
C THR A 321 6.81 2.64 8.47
N HIS A 322 5.85 1.75 8.74
CA HIS A 322 4.44 2.06 8.49
C HIS A 322 3.65 2.01 9.80
N ASN A 323 3.70 3.13 10.52
CA ASN A 323 2.53 3.67 11.23
C ASN A 323 1.44 4.15 10.23
N GLN A 324 1.39 3.59 9.03
CA GLN A 324 0.28 3.78 8.11
C GLN A 324 -0.39 2.42 7.98
N LEU A 325 -1.58 2.36 8.56
CA LEU A 325 -2.62 1.42 8.18
C LEU A 325 -2.62 1.21 6.66
N SER A 326 -2.84 -0.01 6.17
CA SER A 326 -2.91 -0.27 4.73
C SER A 326 -3.87 0.71 4.04
N PRO A 327 -3.73 1.03 2.74
CA PRO A 327 -4.64 1.97 2.06
C PRO A 327 -6.13 1.65 2.29
N GLN A 328 -6.47 0.36 2.36
CA GLN A 328 -7.82 -0.11 2.72
C GLN A 328 -8.18 0.20 4.18
N TRP A 329 -7.28 -0.08 5.12
CA TRP A 329 -7.44 0.29 6.53
C TRP A 329 -7.44 1.81 6.76
N MET A 330 -6.72 2.59 5.98
CA MET A 330 -6.77 4.06 5.98
C MET A 330 -8.11 4.56 5.49
N ARG A 331 -8.71 3.95 4.45
CA ARG A 331 -10.10 4.24 4.05
C ARG A 331 -11.08 3.93 5.19
N TYR A 332 -10.91 2.78 5.86
CA TYR A 332 -11.72 2.42 7.02
C TYR A 332 -11.56 3.40 8.18
N VAL A 333 -10.33 3.80 8.53
CA VAL A 333 -10.06 4.76 9.60
C VAL A 333 -10.57 6.15 9.24
N ARG A 334 -10.44 6.61 7.99
CA ARG A 334 -11.04 7.88 7.52
C ARG A 334 -12.57 7.86 7.67
N LEU A 335 -13.23 6.77 7.28
CA LEU A 335 -14.67 6.60 7.47
C LEU A 335 -15.06 6.61 8.95
N MET A 336 -14.29 5.92 9.80
CA MET A 336 -14.53 5.87 11.24
C MET A 336 -14.34 7.23 11.91
N ILE A 337 -13.31 8.00 11.54
CA ILE A 337 -13.09 9.37 12.03
C ILE A 337 -14.28 10.26 11.64
N GLY A 338 -14.74 10.18 10.39
CA GLY A 338 -15.93 10.90 9.94
C GLY A 338 -17.17 10.54 10.76
N ALA A 339 -17.44 9.24 10.95
CA ALA A 339 -18.57 8.76 11.76
C ALA A 339 -18.48 9.23 13.21
N MET A 340 -17.31 9.17 13.83
CA MET A 340 -17.07 9.63 15.21
C MET A 340 -17.30 11.15 15.35
N PHE A 341 -16.91 11.95 14.35
CA PHE A 341 -17.18 13.38 14.34
C PHE A 341 -18.68 13.69 14.34
N PHE A 342 -19.47 13.00 13.50
CA PHE A 342 -20.93 13.16 13.48
C PHE A 342 -21.60 12.71 14.78
N ILE A 343 -21.15 11.59 15.37
CA ILE A 343 -21.64 11.13 16.68
C ILE A 343 -21.33 12.17 17.76
N GLY A 344 -20.12 12.72 17.78
CA GLY A 344 -19.71 13.78 18.71
C GLY A 344 -20.57 15.05 18.56
N MET A 345 -20.82 15.50 17.33
CA MET A 345 -21.68 16.66 17.05
C MET A 345 -23.13 16.42 17.49
N PHE A 346 -23.66 15.21 17.26
CA PHE A 346 -25.00 14.84 17.71
C PHE A 346 -25.11 14.84 19.24
N MET A 347 -24.13 14.26 19.94
CA MET A 347 -24.04 14.27 21.41
C MET A 347 -23.96 15.71 21.95
N LEU A 348 -23.18 16.59 21.32
CA LEU A 348 -23.09 18.01 21.69
C LEU A 348 -24.45 18.71 21.56
N VAL A 349 -25.19 18.47 20.48
CA VAL A 349 -26.55 19.02 20.28
C VAL A 349 -27.50 18.50 21.36
N LEU A 350 -27.42 17.23 21.74
CA LEU A 350 -28.23 16.67 22.84
C LEU A 350 -27.88 17.33 24.18
N LEU A 351 -26.60 17.55 24.46
CA LEU A 351 -26.14 18.24 25.69
C LEU A 351 -26.62 19.69 25.73
N ILE A 352 -26.54 20.43 24.62
CA ILE A 352 -27.06 21.79 24.51
C ILE A 352 -28.57 21.79 24.75
N ARG A 353 -29.32 20.87 24.12
CA ARG A 353 -30.76 20.72 24.33
C ARG A 353 -31.12 20.38 25.77
N ALA A 354 -30.36 19.50 26.41
CA ALA A 354 -30.55 19.15 27.82
C ALA A 354 -30.34 20.38 28.72
N LYS A 355 -29.27 21.16 28.49
CA LYS A 355 -29.01 22.41 29.22
C LYS A 355 -30.14 23.44 29.05
N PHE A 356 -30.61 23.68 27.82
CA PHE A 356 -31.76 24.58 27.58
C PHE A 356 -33.03 24.09 28.27
N ARG A 357 -33.28 22.78 28.26
CA ARG A 357 -34.45 22.17 28.91
C ARG A 357 -34.40 22.32 30.43
N ILE A 358 -33.24 22.08 31.04
CA ILE A 358 -33.01 22.28 32.47
C ILE A 358 -33.16 23.77 32.83
N ALA A 359 -32.57 24.69 32.05
CA ALA A 359 -32.72 26.13 32.26
C ALA A 359 -34.19 26.56 32.19
N LYS A 360 -34.97 26.00 31.26
CA LYS A 360 -36.41 26.22 31.18
C LYS A 360 -37.14 25.70 32.41
N TRP A 361 -36.85 24.48 32.87
CA TRP A 361 -37.47 23.91 34.07
C TRP A 361 -37.14 24.71 35.34
N ARG A 362 -35.91 25.24 35.45
CA ARG A 362 -35.51 26.14 36.54
C ARG A 362 -36.31 27.44 36.51
N LYS A 363 -36.45 28.06 35.33
CA LYS A 363 -37.25 29.29 35.16
C LYS A 363 -38.73 29.06 35.49
N GLU A 364 -39.27 27.90 35.15
CA GLU A 364 -40.65 27.51 35.45
C GLU A 364 -40.84 27.03 36.91
N GLY A 365 -39.76 26.93 37.70
CA GLY A 365 -39.81 26.49 39.10
C GLY A 365 -40.19 25.02 39.29
N VAL A 366 -40.00 24.18 38.26
CA VAL A 366 -40.40 22.75 38.21
C VAL A 366 -39.20 21.80 38.12
N PHE A 367 -37.99 22.31 38.39
CA PHE A 367 -36.75 21.51 38.43
C PHE A 367 -36.41 21.10 39.86
N ASP A 368 -36.20 19.81 40.08
CA ASP A 368 -35.75 19.24 41.36
C ASP A 368 -34.21 19.24 41.39
N GLU A 369 -33.62 20.19 42.12
CA GLU A 369 -32.15 20.32 42.24
C GLU A 369 -31.51 19.14 42.96
N ALA A 370 -32.22 18.49 43.90
CA ALA A 370 -31.68 17.36 44.65
C ALA A 370 -31.59 16.10 43.78
N LYS A 371 -32.56 15.91 42.87
CA LYS A 371 -32.63 14.74 41.98
C LYS A 371 -32.16 15.01 40.55
N GLN A 372 -31.73 16.24 40.25
CA GLN A 372 -31.25 16.70 38.93
C GLN A 372 -32.21 16.33 37.78
N ARG A 373 -33.52 16.49 38.01
CA ARG A 373 -34.57 16.11 37.04
C ARG A 373 -35.79 17.02 37.11
N LYS A 374 -36.67 16.94 36.12
CA LYS A 374 -38.00 17.58 36.19
C LYS A 374 -38.82 16.93 37.31
N MET A 375 -39.52 17.75 38.10
CA MET A 375 -40.53 17.28 39.05
C MET A 375 -41.64 16.50 38.32
N THR A 376 -42.25 15.53 39.02
CA THR A 376 -43.44 14.83 38.52
C THR A 376 -44.66 15.75 38.54
N ASP A 377 -45.70 15.43 37.78
CA ASP A 377 -46.89 16.27 37.70
C ASP A 377 -47.59 16.40 39.07
N GLU A 378 -47.57 15.36 39.90
CA GLU A 378 -48.05 15.40 41.29
C GLU A 378 -47.24 16.40 42.15
N GLN A 379 -45.91 16.39 42.04
CA GLN A 379 -45.04 17.32 42.77
C GLN A 379 -45.26 18.77 42.31
N ILE A 380 -45.47 18.99 41.01
CA ILE A 380 -45.77 20.32 40.45
C ILE A 380 -47.12 20.81 40.95
N ALA A 381 -48.14 19.94 40.97
CA ALA A 381 -49.49 20.28 41.45
C ALA A 381 -49.47 20.62 42.95
N ALA A 382 -48.81 19.81 43.78
CA ALA A 382 -48.67 20.05 45.21
C ALA A 382 -47.96 21.38 45.50
N LYS A 383 -46.89 21.69 44.77
CA LYS A 383 -46.16 22.96 44.93
C LYS A 383 -47.02 24.17 44.60
N ARG A 384 -47.74 24.13 43.48
CA ARG A 384 -48.65 25.23 43.06
C ARG A 384 -49.82 25.42 44.03
N ALA A 385 -50.36 24.33 44.58
CA ALA A 385 -51.42 24.40 45.58
C ALA A 385 -50.91 25.08 46.87
N ALA A 386 -49.68 24.77 47.31
CA ALA A 386 -49.07 25.42 48.47
C ALA A 386 -48.78 26.91 48.23
N GLU A 387 -48.25 27.27 47.06
CA GLU A 387 -48.03 28.68 46.67
C GLU A 387 -49.35 29.47 46.62
N ALA A 388 -50.43 28.89 46.09
CA ALA A 388 -51.75 29.51 46.06
C ALA A 388 -52.37 29.67 47.46
N ALA A 389 -52.22 28.67 48.33
CA ALA A 389 -52.68 28.76 49.72
C ALA A 389 -51.94 29.87 50.49
N ALA A 390 -50.61 29.97 50.33
CA ALA A 390 -49.81 31.01 50.96
C ALA A 390 -50.15 32.42 50.46
N ALA A 391 -50.43 32.58 49.16
CA ALA A 391 -50.87 33.86 48.61
C ALA A 391 -52.22 34.31 49.20
N LEU A 392 -53.15 33.36 49.37
CA LEU A 392 -54.48 33.63 49.94
C LEU A 392 -54.43 33.93 51.44
N GLU A 393 -53.46 33.36 52.17
CA GLU A 393 -53.17 33.75 53.56
C GLU A 393 -52.52 35.14 53.65
N ALA A 394 -51.63 35.49 52.72
CA ALA A 394 -51.01 36.81 52.67
C ALA A 394 -52.02 37.92 52.31
N GLU A 395 -52.93 37.67 51.38
CA GLU A 395 -54.00 38.60 50.99
C GLU A 395 -54.94 38.87 52.19
N LYS A 396 -55.33 37.83 52.92
CA LYS A 396 -56.09 37.97 54.19
C LYS A 396 -55.31 38.72 55.27
N ALA A 397 -53.99 38.56 55.32
CA ALA A 397 -53.14 39.29 56.25
C ALA A 397 -53.00 40.77 55.88
N GLU A 398 -53.02 41.11 54.57
CA GLU A 398 -53.06 42.50 54.10
C GLU A 398 -54.43 43.15 54.34
N GLU A 399 -55.55 42.47 54.04
CA GLU A 399 -56.89 43.00 54.31
C GLU A 399 -57.11 43.27 55.81
N SER A 400 -56.67 42.36 56.68
CA SER A 400 -56.76 42.58 58.14
C SER A 400 -55.81 43.67 58.67
N ALA A 401 -54.72 43.96 57.95
CA ALA A 401 -53.81 45.06 58.27
C ALA A 401 -54.29 46.44 57.76
N GLU A 402 -55.14 46.47 56.72
CA GLU A 402 -55.84 47.69 56.28
C GLU A 402 -57.05 47.99 57.17
N GLU A 403 -57.81 47.00 57.63
CA GLU A 403 -58.92 47.19 58.59
C GLU A 403 -58.49 47.69 59.97
N THR A 404 -57.20 47.56 60.33
CA THR A 404 -56.65 48.09 61.60
C THR A 404 -56.08 49.51 61.48
N LYS A 405 -56.17 50.15 60.30
CA LYS A 405 -55.70 51.52 60.04
C LYS A 405 -56.82 52.58 59.89
N GLU A 406 -58.09 52.19 59.88
CA GLU A 406 -59.24 53.07 60.19
C GLU A 406 -59.57 53.01 61.68
#